data_AF-X1S5A9-F1
#
_entry.id   AF-X1S5A9-F1
#
_cell.length_a   1.000
_cell.length_b   1.000
_cell.length_c   1.000
_cell.angle_alpha   90.00
_cell.angle_beta   90.00
_cell.angle_gamma   90.00
#
_symmetry.space_group_name_H-M   'P 1'
#
loop_
_entity.id
_entity.type
_entity.pdbx_description
1 polymer ?
#
loop_
_entity_poly.entity_id
_entity_poly.type
_entity_poly.pdbx_seq_one_letter_code
_entity_poly.pdbx_strand_id
1 'polypeptide(L)' 'METENNKIPPKQICTMRIMFPVVTDEQAIELKRKVSLALVEIPEAKIEFTLSNLSR' A
#
# COMPACT_ATOMS: atom_id res chain seq x y z
N MET A 1 16.40 -34.16 25.04
CA MET A 1 16.14 -32.71 25.18
C MET A 1 15.55 -32.28 23.85
N GLU A 2 14.26 -32.00 23.84
CA GLU A 2 13.48 -31.73 22.64
C GLU A 2 13.94 -30.39 22.03
N THR A 3 14.32 -30.43 20.76
CA THR A 3 14.69 -29.25 19.98
C THR A 3 13.43 -28.45 19.68
N GLU A 4 13.23 -27.36 20.42
CA GLU A 4 12.15 -26.40 20.20
C GLU A 4 12.30 -25.79 18.80
N ASN A 5 11.49 -26.30 17.87
CA ASN A 5 11.44 -25.89 16.48
C ASN A 5 10.84 -24.49 16.42
N ASN A 6 11.71 -23.47 16.53
CA ASN A 6 11.35 -22.06 16.55
C ASN A 6 10.86 -21.64 15.14
N LYS A 7 9.63 -22.03 14.79
CA LYS A 7 8.99 -21.68 13.53
C LYS A 7 8.63 -20.20 13.57
N ILE A 8 9.40 -19.37 12.86
CA ILE A 8 9.04 -17.98 12.59
C ILE A 8 7.65 -18.01 11.92
N PRO A 9 6.63 -17.36 12.50
CA PRO A 9 5.30 -17.34 11.91
C PRO A 9 5.36 -16.73 10.50
N PRO A 10 4.57 -17.24 9.55
CA PRO A 10 4.57 -16.73 8.18
C PRO A 10 4.19 -15.24 8.18
N LYS A 11 4.91 -14.45 7.37
CA LYS A 11 4.58 -13.03 7.18
C LYS A 11 3.15 -12.89 6.64
N GLN A 12 2.40 -11.96 7.21
CA GLN A 12 1.05 -11.61 6.75
C GLN A 12 1.10 -10.35 5.89
N ILE A 13 0.18 -10.23 4.93
CA ILE A 13 0.00 -9.03 4.11
C ILE A 13 -1.21 -8.27 4.65
N CYS A 14 -1.00 -7.02 5.05
CA CYS A 14 -2.09 -6.10 5.37
C CYS A 14 -2.47 -5.32 4.11
N THR A 15 -3.69 -5.50 3.61
CA THR A 15 -4.20 -4.80 2.44
C THR A 15 -5.30 -3.83 2.86
N MET A 16 -5.17 -2.57 2.47
CA MET A 16 -6.16 -1.53 2.70
C MET A 16 -6.40 -0.75 1.41
N ARG A 17 -7.68 -0.47 1.11
CA ARG A 17 -8.08 0.31 -0.08
C ARG A 17 -8.58 1.68 0.36
N ILE A 18 -7.85 2.72 0.01
CA ILE A 18 -8.23 4.12 0.23
C ILE A 18 -8.49 4.75 -1.14
N MET A 19 -9.65 5.38 -1.32
CA MET A 19 -10.05 6.02 -2.59
C MET A 19 -10.11 7.52 -2.39
N PHE A 20 -9.48 8.26 -3.30
CA PHE A 20 -9.46 9.71 -3.30
C PHE A 20 -10.11 10.20 -4.60
N PRO A 21 -11.14 11.06 -4.53
CA PRO A 21 -11.64 11.71 -5.72
C PRO A 21 -10.58 12.69 -6.23
N VAL A 22 -10.25 12.60 -7.51
CA VAL A 22 -9.35 13.53 -8.20
C VAL A 22 -10.04 14.03 -9.46
N VAL A 23 -9.79 15.29 -9.81
CA VAL A 23 -10.39 15.93 -11.00
C VAL A 23 -9.43 15.93 -12.18
N THR A 24 -8.12 15.94 -11.92
CA THR A 24 -7.07 15.97 -12.95
C THR A 24 -5.99 14.93 -12.66
N ASP A 25 -5.23 14.59 -13.70
CA ASP A 25 -4.11 13.66 -13.60
C ASP A 25 -3.00 14.20 -12.69
N GLU A 26 -2.78 15.52 -12.67
CA GLU A 26 -1.78 16.16 -11.80
C GLU A 26 -2.10 15.93 -10.32
N GLN A 27 -3.38 16.03 -9.94
CA GLN A 27 -3.81 15.75 -8.56
C GLN A 27 -3.54 14.28 -8.20
N ALA A 28 -3.77 13.37 -9.13
CA ALA A 28 -3.54 11.95 -8.93
C ALA A 28 -2.03 11.63 -8.79
N ILE A 29 -1.18 12.29 -9.58
CA ILE A 29 0.28 12.17 -9.50
C ILE A 29 0.80 12.73 -8.17
N GLU A 30 0.32 13.90 -7.75
CA GLU A 30 0.71 14.52 -6.48
C GLU A 30 0.34 13.62 -5.29
N LEU A 31 -0.86 13.04 -5.32
CA LEU A 31 -1.32 12.10 -4.30
C LEU A 31 -0.45 10.84 -4.26
N LYS A 32 -0.17 10.23 -5.42
CA LYS A 32 0.73 9.07 -5.50
C LYS A 32 2.08 9.39 -4.86
N ARG A 33 2.65 10.56 -5.15
CA ARG A 33 3.93 11.00 -4.58
C ARG A 33 3.85 11.15 -3.06
N LYS A 34 2.80 11.77 -2.53
CA LYS A 34 2.60 11.93 -1.07
C LYS A 34 2.50 10.57 -0.37
N VAL A 35 1.74 9.63 -0.94
CA VAL A 35 1.62 8.26 -0.39
C VAL A 35 2.95 7.52 -0.47
N SER A 36 3.68 7.61 -1.58
CA SER A 36 5.02 7.00 -1.70
C SER A 36 6.01 7.53 -0.67
N LEU A 37 5.99 8.85 -0.41
CA LEU A 37 6.85 9.44 0.62
C LEU A 37 6.45 8.97 2.04
N ALA A 38 5.16 8.87 2.33
CA ALA A 38 4.67 8.41 3.62
C ALA A 38 5.03 6.93 3.91
N LEU A 39 5.23 6.12 2.87
CA LEU A 39 5.56 4.70 2.97
C LEU A 39 7.06 4.41 2.81
N VAL A 40 7.93 5.44 2.72
CA VAL A 40 9.36 5.27 2.45
C VAL A 40 10.08 4.39 3.49
N GLU A 41 9.59 4.38 4.73
CA GLU A 41 10.15 3.60 5.84
C GLU A 41 9.71 2.12 5.83
N ILE A 42 8.83 1.73 4.91
CA ILE A 42 8.30 0.37 4.78
C ILE A 42 8.75 -0.18 3.40
N PRO A 43 9.96 -0.76 3.30
CA PRO A 43 10.55 -1.12 2.00
C PRO A 43 9.78 -2.23 1.26
N GLU A 44 9.02 -3.06 1.99
CA GLU A 44 8.17 -4.09 1.40
C GLU A 44 6.79 -3.56 0.95
N ALA A 45 6.46 -2.30 1.22
CA ALA A 45 5.19 -1.72 0.82
C ALA A 45 5.10 -1.62 -0.71
N LYS A 46 3.97 -2.09 -1.25
CA LYS A 46 3.64 -1.97 -2.66
C LYS A 46 2.43 -1.05 -2.81
N ILE A 47 2.53 -0.10 -3.73
CA ILE A 47 1.45 0.83 -4.04
C ILE A 47 0.81 0.39 -5.35
N GLU A 48 -0.44 -0.06 -5.28
CA GLU A 48 -1.28 -0.26 -6.45
C GLU A 48 -2.00 1.06 -6.75
N PHE A 49 -1.65 1.70 -7.87
CA PHE A 49 -2.22 2.98 -8.29
C PHE A 49 -3.03 2.80 -9.56
N THR A 50 -4.32 3.10 -9.48
CA THR A 50 -5.24 3.07 -10.62
C THR A 50 -6.14 4.30 -10.61
N LEU A 51 -6.39 4.85 -11.80
CA LEU A 51 -7.46 5.80 -12.02
C LEU A 51 -8.70 5.02 -12.45
N SER A 52 -9.85 5.36 -11.89
CA SER A 52 -11.13 4.73 -12.22
C SER A 52 -12.22 5.78 -12.16
N ASN A 53 -13.18 5.69 -13.08
CA ASN A 53 -14.33 6.55 -13.04
C ASN A 53 -15.15 6.24 -11.79
N LEU A 54 -15.43 7.26 -10.99
CA LEU A 54 -16.40 7.14 -9.92
C LEU A 54 -17.80 7.09 -10.59
N SER A 55 -18.28 5.88 -10.87
CA SER A 55 -19.66 5.68 -11.31
C SER A 55 -20.59 6.19 -10.22
N ARG A 56 -21.47 7.13 -10.56
CA ARG A 56 -22.53 7.61 -9.68
C ARG A 56 -23.62 6.57 -9.48
#